data_AF-A0A7D5I6D9-F1
#
_entry.id   AF-A0A7D5I6D9-F1
#
_cell.length_a   1.000
_cell.length_b   1.000
_cell.length_c   1.000
_cell.angle_alpha   90.00
_cell.angle_beta   90.00
_cell.angle_gamma   90.00
#
_symmetry.space_group_name_H-M   'P 1'
#
loop_
_entity.id
_entity.type
_entity.pdbx_description
1 polymer ?
#
loop_
_entity_poly.entity_id
_entity_poly.type
_entity_poly.pdbx_seq_one_letter_code
_entity_poly.pdbx_strand_id
1 'polypeptide(L)'
;MSAPSTPDDDRDASSDDHDPASPADHTPESRPDPSSATHSPDPPDDRFSRALETTRRSLPLAVLPFLASVLAPAKVATVLSSTMDAGVTFSFPSGLPTLWSFVQANGITLSGPGGLALATWLPLAAVGLLVSAVLEAAFVGGISNRVDGADAALAANARRYGPRMVGVNLVRFAVVLVALPFALLGPLVLLPVLGLGYLTYGLPFVLVVEDVGVGAALSRSVSDAVAGGPYARFGVAYLLAMFVPSFVLTVVVYGTGLIGVVLGAALVAVPAVFVVAYGVLVFRALASPDGAS
;
A
#
# COMPACT_ATOMS: atom_id res chain seq x y z
N MET A 1 -36.90 50.94 -31.20
CA MET A 1 -35.84 51.87 -31.65
C MET A 1 -34.68 51.05 -32.14
N SER A 2 -34.17 51.47 -33.29
CA SER A 2 -33.41 50.73 -34.28
C SER A 2 -31.97 50.38 -33.89
N ALA A 3 -31.45 49.28 -34.47
CA ALA A 3 -30.02 49.02 -34.71
C ALA A 3 -29.45 50.05 -35.72
N PRO A 4 -28.12 50.24 -35.97
CA PRO A 4 -27.14 49.22 -36.48
C PRO A 4 -25.69 49.38 -35.92
N SER A 5 -24.81 48.36 -35.89
CA SER A 5 -23.91 47.82 -36.94
C SER A 5 -23.09 48.84 -37.74
N THR A 6 -21.76 48.85 -37.55
CA THR A 6 -20.79 49.04 -38.65
C THR A 6 -19.44 48.36 -38.35
N PRO A 7 -18.91 47.57 -39.32
CA PRO A 7 -17.54 47.07 -39.39
C PRO A 7 -16.68 47.94 -40.35
N ASP A 8 -15.50 47.41 -40.70
CA ASP A 8 -14.50 47.84 -41.69
C ASP A 8 -13.36 48.75 -41.18
N ASP A 9 -12.13 48.24 -41.25
CA ASP A 9 -11.20 48.79 -42.24
C ASP A 9 -10.19 47.73 -42.73
N ASP A 10 -10.09 47.66 -44.05
CA ASP A 10 -9.24 46.81 -44.87
C ASP A 10 -7.82 47.43 -45.04
N ARG A 11 -6.97 46.70 -45.80
CA ARG A 11 -5.82 47.19 -46.62
C ARG A 11 -4.48 47.30 -45.91
N ASP A 12 -3.34 47.03 -46.53
CA ASP A 12 -2.94 46.53 -47.85
C ASP A 12 -1.45 46.15 -47.66
N ALA A 13 -1.01 44.99 -48.15
CA ALA A 13 -0.20 44.83 -49.35
C ALA A 13 1.20 45.49 -49.36
N SER A 14 2.17 44.70 -49.85
CA SER A 14 3.47 45.05 -50.48
C SER A 14 4.66 44.51 -49.69
N SER A 15 5.29 43.43 -50.17
CA SER A 15 6.40 43.43 -51.14
C SER A 15 7.73 43.39 -50.40
N ASP A 16 8.51 42.31 -50.54
CA ASP A 16 9.66 42.37 -51.43
C ASP A 16 10.43 41.06 -51.50
N ASP A 17 10.97 40.92 -52.70
CA ASP A 17 11.67 39.81 -53.32
C ASP A 17 13.11 39.62 -52.81
N HIS A 18 13.61 38.40 -53.03
CA HIS A 18 15.00 38.03 -53.35
C HIS A 18 16.13 38.20 -52.31
N ASP A 19 16.73 37.05 -51.92
CA ASP A 19 18.18 36.87 -52.07
C ASP A 19 18.55 35.38 -52.26
N PRO A 20 19.41 35.01 -53.23
CA PRO A 20 19.77 33.62 -53.53
C PRO A 20 21.11 33.18 -52.91
N ALA A 21 21.20 31.87 -52.69
CA ALA A 21 22.40 31.03 -52.62
C ALA A 21 23.35 31.19 -51.40
N SER A 22 23.37 30.15 -50.56
CA SER A 22 24.62 29.62 -50.02
C SER A 22 24.49 28.12 -49.72
N PRO A 23 25.28 27.24 -50.39
CA PRO A 23 25.31 25.81 -50.10
C PRO A 23 26.39 25.54 -49.04
N ALA A 24 25.97 25.20 -47.83
CA ALA A 24 26.85 24.69 -46.78
C ALA A 24 26.40 23.27 -46.39
N ASP A 25 27.11 22.31 -46.97
CA ASP A 25 27.64 21.11 -46.33
C ASP A 25 26.95 20.66 -45.02
N HIS A 26 25.95 19.78 -45.15
CA HIS A 26 25.41 19.02 -44.03
C HIS A 26 25.78 17.55 -44.21
N THR A 27 26.90 17.17 -43.59
CA THR A 27 27.18 15.80 -43.16
C THR A 27 25.94 15.23 -42.47
N PRO A 28 25.39 14.07 -42.89
CA PRO A 28 24.30 13.45 -42.16
C PRO A 28 24.85 12.91 -40.83
N GLU A 29 24.73 13.69 -39.76
CA GLU A 29 24.77 13.15 -38.41
C GLU A 29 23.72 12.05 -38.33
N SER A 30 24.21 10.83 -38.17
CA SER A 30 23.40 9.64 -37.92
C SER A 30 22.66 9.84 -36.61
N ARG A 31 21.43 10.34 -36.71
CA ARG A 31 20.50 10.49 -35.60
C ARG A 31 20.32 9.10 -34.98
N PRO A 32 20.69 8.87 -33.71
CA PRO A 32 20.47 7.58 -33.08
C PRO A 32 18.97 7.34 -32.99
N ASP A 33 18.55 6.23 -33.56
CA ASP A 33 17.15 5.80 -33.65
C ASP A 33 16.59 5.60 -32.23
N PRO A 34 15.59 6.39 -31.78
CA PRO A 34 15.04 6.26 -30.42
C PRO A 34 14.24 4.96 -30.21
N SER A 35 14.05 4.15 -31.26
CA SER A 35 13.26 2.92 -31.22
C SER A 35 14.00 1.68 -30.70
N SER A 36 15.23 1.82 -30.20
CA SER A 36 16.02 0.68 -29.68
C SER A 36 16.06 0.57 -28.15
N ALA A 37 15.40 1.48 -27.43
CA ALA A 37 15.26 1.34 -25.98
C ALA A 37 14.15 0.32 -25.67
N THR A 38 14.41 -0.95 -25.98
CA THR A 38 13.70 -2.08 -25.37
C THR A 38 13.87 -1.94 -23.86
N HIS A 39 12.87 -1.38 -23.21
CA HIS A 39 12.81 -1.23 -21.76
C HIS A 39 12.69 -2.64 -21.17
N SER A 40 13.84 -3.22 -20.84
CA SER A 40 13.88 -4.52 -20.17
C SER A 40 13.25 -4.35 -18.79
N PRO A 41 12.41 -5.30 -18.33
CA PRO A 41 11.84 -5.24 -17.00
C PRO A 41 12.97 -5.16 -15.97
N ASP A 42 12.93 -4.12 -15.12
CA ASP A 42 13.98 -3.84 -14.14
C ASP A 42 14.35 -5.10 -13.34
N PRO A 43 15.65 -5.48 -13.29
CA PRO A 43 16.08 -6.66 -12.56
C PRO A 43 15.70 -6.54 -11.06
N PRO A 44 15.47 -7.67 -10.36
CA PRO A 44 15.04 -7.67 -8.95
C PRO A 44 15.94 -6.83 -8.04
N ASP A 45 17.24 -6.78 -8.36
CA ASP A 45 18.27 -6.05 -7.62
C ASP A 45 18.05 -4.52 -7.63
N ASP A 46 17.40 -4.01 -8.67
CA ASP A 46 17.09 -2.59 -8.78
C ASP A 46 15.91 -2.20 -7.89
N ARG A 47 14.83 -3.00 -7.89
CA ARG A 47 13.66 -2.74 -7.02
C ARG A 47 14.00 -2.76 -5.54
N PHE A 48 14.85 -3.70 -5.13
CA PHE A 48 15.33 -3.75 -3.73
C PHE A 48 16.14 -2.51 -3.37
N SER A 49 17.07 -2.11 -4.24
CA SER A 49 17.92 -0.92 -4.04
C SER A 49 17.09 0.36 -3.99
N ARG A 50 16.13 0.53 -4.90
CA ARG A 50 15.17 1.64 -4.86
C ARG A 50 14.33 1.63 -3.59
N ALA A 51 13.80 0.48 -3.19
CA ALA A 51 13.03 0.37 -1.95
C ALA A 51 13.86 0.77 -0.72
N LEU A 52 15.14 0.38 -0.65
CA LEU A 52 16.06 0.81 0.41
C LEU A 52 16.30 2.32 0.39
N GLU A 53 16.53 2.90 -0.78
CA GLU A 53 16.72 4.34 -0.93
C GLU A 53 15.47 5.14 -0.52
N THR A 54 14.29 4.73 -1.00
CA THR A 54 13.00 5.28 -0.59
C THR A 54 12.79 5.13 0.91
N THR A 55 13.17 3.99 1.49
CA THR A 55 13.05 3.74 2.94
C THR A 55 13.89 4.74 3.73
N ARG A 56 15.15 4.95 3.35
CA ARG A 56 16.04 5.92 4.00
C ARG A 56 15.46 7.33 3.96
N ARG A 57 14.93 7.75 2.81
CA ARG A 57 14.26 9.05 2.63
C ARG A 57 12.93 9.15 3.40
N SER A 58 12.30 8.01 3.67
CA SER A 58 10.98 7.91 4.30
C SER A 58 11.03 7.49 5.76
N LEU A 59 12.20 7.45 6.40
CA LEU A 59 12.36 7.12 7.82
C LEU A 59 11.42 7.90 8.75
N PRO A 60 11.17 9.22 8.55
CA PRO A 60 10.20 9.94 9.38
C PRO A 60 8.78 9.36 9.34
N LEU A 61 8.41 8.66 8.25
CA LEU A 61 7.11 8.02 8.12
C LEU A 61 6.95 6.78 8.99
N ALA A 62 8.05 6.22 9.52
CA ALA A 62 8.02 5.11 10.48
C ALA A 62 7.25 5.47 11.77
N VAL A 63 7.05 6.76 12.05
CA VAL A 63 6.20 7.21 13.15
C VAL A 63 4.76 6.71 13.01
N LEU A 64 4.24 6.55 11.78
CA LEU A 64 2.86 6.11 11.54
C LEU A 64 2.62 4.65 11.96
N PRO A 65 3.38 3.65 11.46
CA PRO A 65 3.23 2.27 11.93
C PRO A 65 3.58 2.12 13.42
N PHE A 66 4.51 2.91 13.96
CA PHE A 66 4.79 2.95 15.40
C PHE A 66 3.56 3.39 16.21
N LEU A 67 2.98 4.55 15.88
CA LEU A 67 1.81 5.08 16.56
C LEU A 67 0.61 4.15 16.40
N ALA A 68 0.38 3.61 15.20
CA ALA A 68 -0.69 2.64 14.96
C ALA A 68 -0.52 1.36 15.81
N SER A 69 0.72 0.95 16.08
CA SER A 69 1.00 -0.19 16.95
C SER A 69 0.69 0.12 18.42
N VAL A 70 1.16 1.27 18.93
CA VAL A 70 1.01 1.64 20.34
C VAL A 70 -0.43 2.06 20.67
N LEU A 71 -1.12 2.72 19.74
CA LEU A 71 -2.49 3.22 19.91
C LEU A 71 -3.58 2.17 19.62
N ALA A 72 -3.27 0.89 19.82
CA ALA A 72 -4.22 -0.22 19.68
C ALA A 72 -4.67 -0.73 21.06
N PRO A 73 -5.55 -0.02 21.78
CA PRO A 73 -5.81 -0.26 23.20
C PRO A 73 -6.30 -1.68 23.50
N ALA A 74 -7.14 -2.26 22.61
CA ALA A 74 -7.60 -3.63 22.77
C ALA A 74 -6.45 -4.66 22.69
N LYS A 75 -5.47 -4.43 21.82
CA LYS A 75 -4.31 -5.31 21.65
C LYS A 75 -3.32 -5.14 22.81
N VAL A 76 -3.08 -3.90 23.23
CA VAL A 76 -2.26 -3.61 24.42
C VAL A 76 -2.89 -4.23 25.68
N ALA A 77 -4.20 -4.08 25.88
CA ALA A 77 -4.92 -4.70 26.98
C ALA A 77 -4.79 -6.23 26.96
N THR A 78 -4.82 -6.84 25.76
CA THR A 78 -4.62 -8.29 25.60
C THR A 78 -3.21 -8.71 26.04
N VAL A 79 -2.17 -7.96 25.68
CA VAL A 79 -0.79 -8.24 26.12
C VAL A 79 -0.67 -8.13 27.65
N LEU A 80 -1.34 -7.15 28.26
CA LEU A 80 -1.28 -6.92 29.70
C LEU A 80 -2.08 -7.95 30.51
N SER A 81 -3.08 -8.60 29.92
CA SER A 81 -3.92 -9.61 30.58
C SER A 81 -3.50 -11.04 30.31
N SER A 82 -2.64 -11.29 29.33
CA SER A 82 -2.21 -12.64 28.93
C SER A 82 -0.95 -13.06 29.69
N THR A 83 -0.83 -14.36 29.96
CA THR A 83 0.44 -14.94 30.41
C THR A 83 1.37 -15.11 29.20
N MET A 84 2.67 -15.26 29.44
CA MET A 84 3.69 -15.42 28.41
C MET A 84 3.26 -16.45 27.36
N ASP A 85 3.32 -16.06 26.09
CA ASP A 85 2.79 -16.85 24.97
C ASP A 85 3.79 -16.89 23.81
N ALA A 86 3.79 -18.00 23.10
CA ALA A 86 4.66 -18.23 21.96
C ALA A 86 3.81 -18.65 20.77
N GLY A 87 3.82 -17.81 19.74
CA GLY A 87 3.04 -18.02 18.53
C GLY A 87 3.75 -17.46 17.31
N VAL A 88 3.41 -18.03 16.15
CA VAL A 88 3.77 -17.48 14.85
C VAL A 88 2.49 -17.03 14.20
N THR A 89 2.49 -15.82 13.66
CA THR A 89 1.39 -15.31 12.86
C THR A 89 1.82 -15.11 11.42
N PHE A 90 0.87 -15.34 10.52
CA PHE A 90 1.03 -15.11 9.10
C PHE A 90 -0.02 -14.11 8.68
N SER A 91 0.43 -12.93 8.27
CA SER A 91 -0.40 -11.88 7.71
C SER A 91 0.03 -11.64 6.28
N PHE A 92 -0.90 -11.31 5.40
CA PHE A 92 -0.51 -10.81 4.07
C PHE A 92 0.01 -9.37 4.17
N PRO A 93 0.77 -8.89 3.16
CA PRO A 93 1.19 -7.50 3.10
C PRO A 93 -0.02 -6.55 3.25
N SER A 94 0.13 -5.52 4.07
CA SER A 94 -0.87 -4.48 4.25
C SER A 94 -0.30 -3.11 3.91
N GLY A 95 -1.19 -2.13 3.67
CA GLY A 95 -0.77 -0.76 3.42
C GLY A 95 -0.22 -0.08 4.68
N LEU A 96 -0.47 -0.61 5.87
CA LEU A 96 0.07 -0.13 7.13
C LEU A 96 0.46 -1.33 8.01
N PRO A 97 1.63 -1.95 7.77
CA PRO A 97 2.11 -3.02 8.65
C PRO A 97 2.38 -2.46 10.05
N THR A 98 1.88 -3.14 11.07
CA THR A 98 2.06 -2.75 12.49
C THR A 98 2.67 -3.90 13.26
N LEU A 99 3.06 -3.67 14.52
CA LEU A 99 3.50 -4.74 15.43
C LEU A 99 2.53 -5.94 15.43
N TRP A 100 1.24 -5.66 15.38
CA TRP A 100 0.18 -6.67 15.45
C TRP A 100 0.06 -7.53 14.19
N SER A 101 0.74 -7.17 13.11
CA SER A 101 0.91 -8.03 11.92
C SER A 101 1.92 -9.15 12.16
N PHE A 102 2.74 -9.05 13.20
CA PHE A 102 3.82 -9.98 13.53
C PHE A 102 3.64 -10.68 14.88
N VAL A 103 2.68 -10.25 15.69
CA VAL A 103 2.48 -10.73 17.06
C VAL A 103 1.06 -11.27 17.24
N GLN A 104 0.94 -12.42 17.89
CA GLN A 104 -0.35 -13.04 18.16
C GLN A 104 -0.42 -13.57 19.60
N ALA A 105 -1.51 -13.23 20.31
CA ALA A 105 -1.91 -13.88 21.56
C ALA A 105 -2.70 -15.14 21.23
N ASN A 106 -2.39 -16.22 21.94
CA ASN A 106 -3.00 -17.54 21.98
C ASN A 106 -3.14 -18.17 20.59
N GLY A 107 -2.54 -19.36 20.41
CA GLY A 107 -2.78 -20.17 19.20
C GLY A 107 -4.25 -20.16 18.80
N ILE A 108 -4.54 -19.93 17.50
CA ILE A 108 -5.87 -19.71 16.88
C ILE A 108 -7.04 -19.67 17.87
N THR A 109 -7.32 -18.51 18.48
CA THR A 109 -8.48 -18.32 19.36
C THR A 109 -9.46 -17.32 18.76
N LEU A 110 -10.73 -17.71 18.69
CA LEU A 110 -11.84 -16.86 18.26
C LEU A 110 -12.54 -16.29 19.50
N SER A 111 -11.97 -15.26 20.12
CA SER A 111 -12.59 -14.59 21.26
C SER A 111 -13.54 -13.48 20.78
N GLY A 112 -14.84 -13.76 20.79
CA GLY A 112 -15.90 -12.79 20.50
C GLY A 112 -16.39 -12.07 21.76
N PRO A 113 -16.73 -10.76 21.68
CA PRO A 113 -17.42 -10.08 22.79
C PRO A 113 -18.81 -10.68 23.01
N GLY A 114 -19.18 -10.97 24.25
CA GLY A 114 -20.56 -11.29 24.60
C GLY A 114 -21.52 -10.17 24.17
N GLY A 115 -22.74 -10.54 23.74
CA GLY A 115 -23.67 -9.67 22.99
C GLY A 115 -24.06 -8.32 23.63
N LEU A 116 -23.84 -8.13 24.94
CA LEU A 116 -24.06 -6.85 25.64
C LEU A 116 -22.88 -5.87 25.50
N ALA A 117 -21.73 -6.30 25.00
CA ALA A 117 -20.54 -5.47 24.79
C ALA A 117 -20.52 -4.81 23.40
N LEU A 118 -21.21 -5.37 22.40
CA LEU A 118 -21.15 -4.90 21.02
C LEU A 118 -21.56 -3.43 20.86
N ALA A 119 -22.63 -2.98 21.53
CA ALA A 119 -23.08 -1.58 21.41
C ALA A 119 -22.09 -0.55 22.00
N THR A 120 -21.35 -0.93 23.05
CA THR A 120 -20.33 -0.07 23.68
C THR A 120 -19.03 -0.07 22.88
N TRP A 121 -18.65 -1.21 22.29
CA TRP A 121 -17.43 -1.34 21.51
C TRP A 121 -17.57 -0.86 20.07
N LEU A 122 -18.78 -0.86 19.50
CA LEU A 122 -19.01 -0.50 18.10
C LEU A 122 -18.59 0.94 17.75
N PRO A 123 -18.90 1.98 18.54
CA PRO A 123 -18.41 3.34 18.28
C PRO A 123 -16.89 3.42 18.32
N LEU A 124 -16.27 2.76 19.30
CA LEU A 124 -14.80 2.76 19.45
C LEU A 124 -14.12 2.01 18.31
N ALA A 125 -14.71 0.90 17.86
CA ALA A 125 -14.27 0.15 16.69
C ALA A 125 -14.41 0.98 15.40
N ALA A 126 -15.51 1.73 15.25
CA ALA A 126 -15.71 2.62 14.12
C ALA A 126 -14.67 3.74 14.09
N VAL A 127 -14.37 4.37 15.24
CA VAL A 127 -13.29 5.36 15.36
C VAL A 127 -11.94 4.74 15.03
N GLY A 128 -11.64 3.56 15.58
CA GLY A 128 -10.41 2.83 15.28
C GLY A 128 -10.26 2.51 13.79
N LEU A 129 -11.35 2.11 13.14
CA LEU A 129 -11.40 1.84 11.69
C LEU A 129 -11.14 3.11 10.87
N LEU A 130 -11.73 4.24 11.24
CA LEU A 130 -11.51 5.52 10.57
C LEU A 130 -10.06 6.01 10.75
N VAL A 131 -9.53 5.93 11.97
CA VAL A 131 -8.13 6.30 12.27
C VAL A 131 -7.18 5.41 11.48
N SER A 132 -7.41 4.10 11.46
CA SER A 132 -6.61 3.15 10.68
C SER A 132 -6.65 3.47 9.19
N ALA A 133 -7.83 3.75 8.63
CA ALA A 133 -7.96 4.12 7.22
C ALA A 133 -7.21 5.41 6.88
N VAL A 134 -7.29 6.43 7.74
CA VAL A 134 -6.57 7.70 7.56
C VAL A 134 -5.07 7.50 7.64
N LEU A 135 -4.58 6.73 8.62
CA LEU A 135 -3.15 6.44 8.79
C LEU A 135 -2.61 5.62 7.62
N GLU A 136 -3.36 4.61 7.16
CA GLU A 136 -2.97 3.77 6.03
C GLU A 136 -2.97 4.59 4.72
N ALA A 137 -3.97 5.43 4.50
CA ALA A 137 -4.01 6.35 3.36
C ALA A 137 -2.83 7.33 3.34
N ALA A 138 -2.54 7.95 4.49
CA ALA A 138 -1.41 8.86 4.64
C ALA A 138 -0.08 8.14 4.41
N PHE A 139 0.07 6.94 4.94
CA PHE A 139 1.31 6.17 4.87
C PHE A 139 1.58 5.63 3.47
N VAL A 140 0.65 4.89 2.87
CA VAL A 140 0.83 4.34 1.51
C VAL A 140 0.96 5.47 0.49
N GLY A 141 0.11 6.50 0.57
CA GLY A 141 0.19 7.67 -0.31
C GLY A 141 1.50 8.43 -0.14
N GLY A 142 1.95 8.62 1.11
CA GLY A 142 3.20 9.31 1.38
C GLY A 142 4.43 8.56 0.90
N ILE A 143 4.42 7.23 1.00
CA ILE A 143 5.46 6.37 0.44
C ILE A 143 5.41 6.41 -1.09
N SER A 144 4.22 6.35 -1.71
CA SER A 144 4.09 6.48 -3.17
C SER A 144 4.69 7.78 -3.68
N ASN A 145 4.37 8.92 -3.06
CA ASN A 145 4.96 10.20 -3.42
C ASN A 145 6.50 10.19 -3.28
N ARG A 146 7.03 9.55 -2.23
CA ARG A 146 8.48 9.43 -2.02
C ARG A 146 9.16 8.56 -3.06
N VAL A 147 8.48 7.54 -3.58
CA VAL A 147 8.94 6.76 -4.74
C VAL A 147 9.02 7.65 -5.98
N ASP A 148 8.10 8.61 -6.14
CA ASP A 148 8.14 9.63 -7.21
C ASP A 148 9.14 10.78 -6.98
N GLY A 149 9.90 10.74 -5.89
CA GLY A 149 10.80 11.84 -5.51
C GLY A 149 10.09 13.09 -4.96
N ALA A 150 8.78 13.03 -4.76
CA ALA A 150 7.98 14.12 -4.19
C ALA A 150 7.90 14.06 -2.65
N ASP A 151 7.37 15.12 -2.05
CA ASP A 151 7.10 15.17 -0.62
C ASP A 151 5.97 14.20 -0.22
N ALA A 152 6.09 13.63 0.97
CA ALA A 152 5.14 12.64 1.48
C ALA A 152 3.70 13.17 1.65
N ALA A 153 3.50 14.49 1.76
CA ALA A 153 2.20 15.17 1.75
C ALA A 153 1.06 14.44 2.54
N LEU A 154 1.34 14.01 3.78
CA LEU A 154 0.49 13.09 4.55
C LEU A 154 -0.96 13.54 4.67
N ALA A 155 -1.19 14.82 4.96
CA ALA A 155 -2.54 15.37 5.10
C ALA A 155 -3.32 15.37 3.77
N ALA A 156 -2.63 15.64 2.65
CA ALA A 156 -3.24 15.59 1.33
C ALA A 156 -3.60 14.15 0.95
N ASN A 157 -2.71 13.20 1.21
CA ASN A 157 -2.93 11.77 0.96
C ASN A 157 -4.04 11.19 1.84
N ALA A 158 -4.10 11.57 3.12
CA ALA A 158 -5.19 11.22 4.02
C ALA A 158 -6.56 11.70 3.49
N ARG A 159 -6.64 12.95 2.99
CA ARG A 159 -7.88 13.50 2.44
C ARG A 159 -8.28 12.83 1.12
N ARG A 160 -7.31 12.57 0.24
CA ARG A 160 -7.53 11.97 -1.08
C ARG A 160 -7.91 10.50 -0.99
N TYR A 161 -7.14 9.70 -0.24
CA TYR A 161 -7.29 8.26 -0.19
C TYR A 161 -8.05 7.74 1.02
N GLY A 162 -8.19 8.53 2.09
CA GLY A 162 -8.84 8.12 3.35
C GLY A 162 -10.24 7.53 3.16
N PRO A 163 -11.18 8.21 2.46
CA PRO A 163 -12.52 7.67 2.23
C PRO A 163 -12.52 6.33 1.48
N ARG A 164 -11.59 6.15 0.53
CA ARG A 164 -11.45 4.89 -0.22
C ARG A 164 -10.81 3.81 0.66
N MET A 165 -9.87 4.18 1.52
CA MET A 165 -9.22 3.26 2.48
C MET A 165 -10.19 2.77 3.56
N VAL A 166 -11.23 3.53 3.90
CA VAL A 166 -12.37 3.03 4.68
C VAL A 166 -13.02 1.85 3.97
N GLY A 167 -13.26 1.96 2.66
CA GLY A 167 -13.78 0.86 1.84
C GLY A 167 -12.84 -0.35 1.82
N VAL A 168 -11.52 -0.15 1.76
CA VAL A 168 -10.53 -1.24 1.89
C VAL A 168 -10.67 -1.95 3.23
N ASN A 169 -10.80 -1.21 4.33
CA ASN A 169 -11.01 -1.78 5.66
C ASN A 169 -12.35 -2.52 5.78
N LEU A 170 -13.41 -2.02 5.14
CA LEU A 170 -14.69 -2.73 5.06
C LEU A 170 -14.59 -4.03 4.27
N VAL A 171 -13.80 -4.07 3.18
CA VAL A 171 -13.52 -5.32 2.44
C VAL A 171 -12.78 -6.31 3.34
N ARG A 172 -11.74 -5.89 4.07
CA ARG A 172 -11.03 -6.74 5.04
C ARG A 172 -11.96 -7.27 6.13
N PHE A 173 -12.85 -6.42 6.63
CA PHE A 173 -13.87 -6.84 7.60
C PHE A 173 -14.83 -7.87 6.99
N ALA A 174 -15.30 -7.65 5.76
CA ALA A 174 -16.14 -8.61 5.05
C ALA A 174 -15.44 -9.96 4.84
N VAL A 175 -14.13 -9.98 4.54
CA VAL A 175 -13.33 -11.21 4.46
C VAL A 175 -13.38 -11.98 5.78
N VAL A 176 -13.23 -11.31 6.93
CA VAL A 176 -13.33 -11.95 8.24
C VAL A 176 -14.74 -12.51 8.48
N LEU A 177 -15.79 -11.76 8.12
CA LEU A 177 -17.16 -12.24 8.23
C LEU A 177 -17.43 -13.47 7.36
N VAL A 178 -16.91 -13.48 6.14
CA VAL A 178 -17.01 -14.64 5.23
C VAL A 178 -16.22 -15.83 5.76
N ALA A 179 -15.08 -15.60 6.42
CA ALA A 179 -14.28 -16.66 7.03
C ALA A 179 -14.92 -17.27 8.30
N LEU A 180 -15.74 -16.50 9.03
CA LEU A 180 -16.36 -16.91 10.29
C LEU A 180 -17.14 -18.25 10.23
N PRO A 181 -18.02 -18.52 9.26
CA PRO A 181 -18.69 -19.82 9.17
C PRO A 181 -17.72 -21.00 8.99
N PHE A 182 -16.54 -20.77 8.41
CA PHE A 182 -15.51 -21.80 8.23
C PHE A 182 -14.74 -22.11 9.51
N ALA A 183 -14.92 -21.34 10.59
CA ALA A 183 -14.30 -21.62 11.89
C ALA A 183 -14.72 -23.00 12.46
N LEU A 184 -15.88 -23.52 12.03
CA LEU A 184 -16.35 -24.86 12.38
C LEU A 184 -15.50 -25.98 11.76
N LEU A 185 -14.68 -25.67 10.74
CA LEU A 185 -13.82 -26.64 10.06
C LEU A 185 -12.47 -26.87 10.79
N GLY A 186 -12.28 -26.26 11.96
CA GLY A 186 -11.02 -26.37 12.71
C GLY A 186 -9.84 -25.85 11.89
N PRO A 187 -8.72 -26.59 11.77
CA PRO A 187 -7.53 -26.15 11.02
C PRO A 187 -7.79 -25.84 9.54
N LEU A 188 -8.82 -26.43 8.92
CA LEU A 188 -9.17 -26.17 7.52
C LEU A 188 -9.67 -24.74 7.27
N VAL A 189 -10.05 -23.99 8.31
CA VAL A 189 -10.39 -22.55 8.21
C VAL A 189 -9.25 -21.73 7.59
N LEU A 190 -8.01 -22.21 7.70
CA LEU A 190 -6.85 -21.54 7.11
C LEU A 190 -6.96 -21.42 5.59
N LEU A 191 -7.55 -22.39 4.89
CA LEU A 191 -7.65 -22.35 3.42
C LEU A 191 -8.47 -21.16 2.91
N PRO A 192 -9.74 -20.94 3.34
CA PRO A 192 -10.50 -19.77 2.90
C PRO A 192 -9.91 -18.46 3.42
N VAL A 193 -9.35 -18.41 4.63
CA VAL A 193 -8.69 -17.20 5.17
C VAL A 193 -7.47 -16.83 4.33
N LEU A 194 -6.62 -17.81 3.99
CA LEU A 194 -5.45 -17.59 3.15
C LEU A 194 -5.85 -17.21 1.74
N GLY A 195 -6.85 -17.87 1.15
CA GLY A 195 -7.34 -17.57 -0.19
C GLY A 195 -7.90 -16.15 -0.28
N LEU A 196 -8.81 -15.78 0.61
CA LEU A 196 -9.41 -14.44 0.63
C LEU A 196 -8.39 -13.35 0.97
N GLY A 197 -7.48 -13.62 1.91
CA GLY A 197 -6.38 -12.71 2.24
C GLY A 197 -5.46 -12.50 1.03
N TYR A 198 -5.10 -13.59 0.34
CA TYR A 198 -4.28 -13.54 -0.86
C TYR A 198 -4.94 -12.72 -1.97
N LEU A 199 -6.24 -12.90 -2.22
CA LEU A 199 -6.95 -12.14 -3.26
C LEU A 199 -7.06 -10.63 -2.96
N THR A 200 -7.03 -10.25 -1.68
CA THR A 200 -7.36 -8.89 -1.24
C THR A 200 -6.19 -8.07 -0.70
N TYR A 201 -5.00 -8.65 -0.53
CA TYR A 201 -3.90 -7.91 0.09
C TYR A 201 -3.40 -6.75 -0.78
N GLY A 202 -3.56 -6.85 -2.10
CA GLY A 202 -3.14 -5.82 -3.06
C GLY A 202 -3.96 -4.53 -3.03
N LEU A 203 -5.17 -4.55 -2.45
CA LEU A 203 -6.11 -3.43 -2.47
C LEU A 203 -5.52 -2.06 -2.13
N PRO A 204 -4.86 -1.86 -0.97
CA PRO A 204 -4.35 -0.53 -0.61
C PRO A 204 -3.29 -0.02 -1.59
N PHE A 205 -2.51 -0.92 -2.19
CA PHE A 205 -1.46 -0.57 -3.13
C PHE A 205 -2.04 -0.17 -4.49
N VAL A 206 -2.90 -1.02 -5.08
CA VAL A 206 -3.56 -0.75 -6.36
C VAL A 206 -4.34 0.57 -6.29
N LEU A 207 -5.11 0.76 -5.21
CA LEU A 207 -5.92 1.96 -5.01
C LEU A 207 -5.09 3.24 -5.04
N VAL A 208 -3.91 3.23 -4.43
CA VAL A 208 -3.03 4.40 -4.35
C VAL A 208 -2.19 4.57 -5.61
N VAL A 209 -1.64 3.46 -6.14
CA VAL A 209 -0.76 3.46 -7.30
C VAL A 209 -1.51 3.86 -8.58
N GLU A 210 -2.69 3.31 -8.78
CA GLU A 210 -3.50 3.57 -9.98
C GLU A 210 -4.52 4.70 -9.77
N ASP A 211 -4.60 5.25 -8.54
CA ASP A 211 -5.59 6.27 -8.13
C ASP A 211 -7.06 5.90 -8.46
N VAL A 212 -7.39 4.62 -8.32
CA VAL A 212 -8.72 4.09 -8.66
C VAL A 212 -9.64 3.96 -7.44
N GLY A 213 -10.93 3.70 -7.69
CA GLY A 213 -11.90 3.38 -6.66
C GLY A 213 -11.75 1.95 -6.11
N VAL A 214 -12.36 1.67 -4.95
CA VAL A 214 -12.24 0.38 -4.24
C VAL A 214 -12.67 -0.82 -5.08
N GLY A 215 -13.75 -0.69 -5.86
CA GLY A 215 -14.24 -1.78 -6.72
C GLY A 215 -13.27 -2.13 -7.85
N ALA A 216 -12.71 -1.11 -8.51
CA ALA A 216 -11.69 -1.30 -9.53
C ALA A 216 -10.40 -1.89 -8.93
N ALA A 217 -9.97 -1.37 -7.76
CA ALA A 217 -8.81 -1.89 -7.04
C ALA A 217 -8.98 -3.37 -6.63
N LEU A 218 -10.19 -3.76 -6.20
CA LEU A 218 -10.50 -5.14 -5.85
C LEU A 218 -10.48 -6.04 -7.09
N SER A 219 -11.12 -5.62 -8.18
CA SER A 219 -11.10 -6.37 -9.44
C SER A 219 -9.68 -6.58 -9.95
N ARG A 220 -8.84 -5.55 -9.88
CA ARG A 220 -7.44 -5.62 -10.30
C ARG A 220 -6.61 -6.50 -9.38
N SER A 221 -6.73 -6.35 -8.05
CA SER A 221 -6.06 -7.21 -7.07
C SER A 221 -6.42 -8.69 -7.27
N VAL A 222 -7.68 -9.02 -7.56
CA VAL A 222 -8.12 -10.39 -7.86
C VAL A 222 -7.51 -10.88 -9.18
N SER A 223 -7.51 -10.05 -10.22
CA SER A 223 -6.88 -10.38 -11.50
C SER A 223 -5.40 -10.69 -11.34
N ASP A 224 -4.66 -9.83 -10.63
CA ASP A 224 -3.23 -10.00 -10.36
C ASP A 224 -2.97 -11.24 -9.50
N ALA A 225 -3.83 -11.51 -8.51
CA ALA A 225 -3.73 -12.68 -7.66
C ALA A 225 -3.93 -14.00 -8.44
N VAL A 226 -4.90 -14.04 -9.35
CA VAL A 226 -5.18 -15.20 -10.21
C VAL A 226 -4.07 -15.40 -11.25
N ALA A 227 -3.55 -14.32 -11.83
CA ALA A 227 -2.39 -14.38 -12.72
C ALA A 227 -1.12 -14.83 -11.97
N GLY A 228 -1.01 -14.52 -10.68
CA GLY A 228 0.11 -14.91 -9.83
C GLY A 228 1.36 -14.08 -10.11
N GLY A 229 2.43 -14.73 -10.57
CA GLY A 229 3.66 -14.05 -11.00
C GLY A 229 4.28 -13.14 -9.92
N PRO A 230 4.57 -11.85 -10.22
CA PRO A 230 5.13 -10.91 -9.25
C PRO A 230 4.27 -10.70 -8.01
N TYR A 231 2.94 -10.80 -8.13
CA TYR A 231 2.00 -10.73 -7.01
C TYR A 231 2.24 -11.89 -6.04
N ALA A 232 2.17 -13.12 -6.53
CA ALA A 232 2.43 -14.33 -5.73
C ALA A 232 3.83 -14.32 -5.11
N ARG A 233 4.86 -13.95 -5.87
CA ARG A 233 6.25 -13.87 -5.37
C ARG A 233 6.40 -12.87 -4.24
N PHE A 234 5.79 -11.69 -4.34
CA PHE A 234 5.82 -10.69 -3.28
C PHE A 234 5.12 -11.21 -2.01
N GLY A 235 3.90 -11.76 -2.14
CA GLY A 235 3.18 -12.34 -1.02
C GLY A 235 3.95 -13.46 -0.31
N VAL A 236 4.49 -14.41 -1.06
CA VAL A 236 5.28 -15.53 -0.52
C VAL A 236 6.58 -15.03 0.13
N ALA A 237 7.32 -14.13 -0.52
CA ALA A 237 8.55 -13.57 0.04
C ALA A 237 8.27 -12.83 1.37
N TYR A 238 7.17 -12.08 1.44
CA TYR A 238 6.75 -11.43 2.69
C TYR A 238 6.43 -12.44 3.79
N LEU A 239 5.65 -13.48 3.47
CA LEU A 239 5.28 -14.54 4.43
C LEU A 239 6.50 -15.30 4.96
N LEU A 240 7.50 -15.55 4.10
CA LEU A 240 8.75 -16.18 4.52
C LEU A 240 9.60 -15.24 5.38
N ALA A 241 9.70 -13.96 4.98
CA ALA A 241 10.48 -12.95 5.70
C ALA A 241 9.93 -12.67 7.10
N MET A 242 8.62 -12.81 7.32
CA MET A 242 7.99 -12.55 8.62
C MET A 242 8.08 -13.71 9.61
N PHE A 243 8.43 -14.92 9.16
CA PHE A 243 8.38 -16.13 10.00
C PHE A 243 9.25 -16.02 11.27
N VAL A 244 10.54 -15.72 11.10
CA VAL A 244 11.49 -15.62 12.23
C VAL A 244 11.19 -14.39 13.10
N PRO A 245 10.99 -13.17 12.54
CA PRO A 245 10.63 -12.00 13.33
C PRO A 245 9.35 -12.20 14.15
N SER A 246 8.34 -12.90 13.61
CA SER A 246 7.06 -13.09 14.30
C SER A 246 7.22 -13.88 15.60
N PHE A 247 7.98 -14.97 15.56
CA PHE A 247 8.25 -15.76 16.77
C PHE A 247 8.98 -14.94 17.84
N VAL A 248 10.07 -14.26 17.43
CA VAL A 248 10.89 -13.45 18.35
C VAL A 248 10.07 -12.30 18.94
N LEU A 249 9.33 -11.57 18.12
CA LEU A 249 8.49 -10.46 18.56
C LEU A 249 7.39 -10.92 19.50
N THR A 250 6.77 -12.07 19.25
CA THR A 250 5.71 -12.59 20.14
C THR A 250 6.26 -12.89 21.53
N VAL A 251 7.40 -13.59 21.61
CA VAL A 251 8.06 -13.89 22.90
C VAL A 251 8.45 -12.60 23.64
N VAL A 252 9.02 -11.61 22.94
CA VAL A 252 9.44 -10.35 23.57
C VAL A 252 8.23 -9.55 24.06
N VAL A 253 7.19 -9.39 23.23
CA VAL A 253 6.01 -8.58 23.55
C VAL A 253 5.24 -9.17 24.73
N TYR A 254 4.93 -10.47 24.68
CA TYR A 254 4.21 -11.13 25.78
C TYR A 254 5.10 -11.39 27.00
N GLY A 255 6.42 -11.49 26.83
CA GLY A 255 7.36 -11.68 27.94
C GLY A 255 7.67 -10.41 28.73
N THR A 256 7.53 -9.23 28.13
CA THR A 256 7.93 -7.94 28.77
C THR A 256 6.80 -6.92 28.86
N GLY A 257 5.59 -7.28 28.41
CA GLY A 257 4.40 -6.45 28.53
C GLY A 257 4.50 -5.14 27.75
N LEU A 258 4.18 -4.01 28.40
CA LEU A 258 4.14 -2.70 27.75
C LEU A 258 5.50 -2.28 27.16
N ILE A 259 6.60 -2.62 27.83
CA ILE A 259 7.95 -2.34 27.33
C ILE A 259 8.18 -3.08 26.00
N GLY A 260 7.78 -4.34 25.93
CA GLY A 260 7.83 -5.15 24.73
C GLY A 260 6.99 -4.59 23.59
N VAL A 261 5.81 -4.06 23.89
CA VAL A 261 4.96 -3.38 22.90
C VAL A 261 5.68 -2.17 22.29
N VAL A 262 6.25 -1.29 23.13
CA VAL A 262 6.93 -0.07 22.64
C VAL A 262 8.18 -0.42 21.84
N LEU A 263 9.01 -1.33 22.34
CA LEU A 263 10.24 -1.77 21.65
C LEU A 263 9.93 -2.52 20.36
N GLY A 264 8.95 -3.44 20.40
CA GLY A 264 8.49 -4.18 19.23
C GLY A 264 7.91 -3.24 18.16
N ALA A 265 7.10 -2.26 18.56
CA ALA A 265 6.58 -1.25 17.65
C ALA A 265 7.70 -0.45 16.98
N ALA A 266 8.71 -0.03 17.74
CA ALA A 266 9.86 0.69 17.20
C ALA A 266 10.68 -0.18 16.24
N LEU A 267 10.88 -1.46 16.57
CA LEU A 267 11.62 -2.41 15.74
C LEU A 267 10.92 -2.68 14.40
N VAL A 268 9.59 -2.78 14.41
CA VAL A 268 8.77 -3.08 13.21
C VAL A 268 8.55 -1.84 12.33
N ALA A 269 8.61 -0.64 12.90
CA ALA A 269 8.27 0.59 12.20
C ALA A 269 9.12 0.84 10.94
N VAL A 270 10.43 0.59 10.99
CA VAL A 270 11.32 0.78 9.83
C VAL A 270 11.13 -0.30 8.76
N PRO A 271 11.09 -1.61 9.11
CA PRO A 271 10.70 -2.66 8.16
C PRO A 271 9.34 -2.39 7.48
N ALA A 272 8.37 -1.82 8.19
CA ALA A 272 7.07 -1.47 7.61
C ALA A 272 7.19 -0.45 6.46
N VAL A 273 8.05 0.57 6.61
CA VAL A 273 8.36 1.54 5.54
C VAL A 273 8.93 0.80 4.32
N PHE A 274 9.88 -0.09 4.54
CA PHE A 274 10.50 -0.87 3.46
C PHE A 274 9.49 -1.75 2.72
N VAL A 275 8.67 -2.50 3.46
CA VAL A 275 7.65 -3.39 2.88
C VAL A 275 6.67 -2.60 2.02
N VAL A 276 6.21 -1.43 2.49
CA VAL A 276 5.27 -0.60 1.73
C VAL A 276 5.94 0.03 0.52
N ALA A 277 7.18 0.50 0.64
CA ALA A 277 7.93 1.04 -0.50
C ALA A 277 8.14 -0.02 -1.59
N TYR A 278 8.55 -1.22 -1.19
CA TYR A 278 8.71 -2.35 -2.11
C TYR A 278 7.36 -2.76 -2.73
N GLY A 279 6.29 -2.83 -1.92
CA GLY A 279 4.93 -3.11 -2.39
C GLY A 279 4.48 -2.12 -3.46
N VAL A 280 4.62 -0.82 -3.21
CA VAL A 280 4.30 0.23 -4.20
C VAL A 280 5.04 0.02 -5.52
N LEU A 281 6.35 -0.29 -5.47
CA LEU A 281 7.15 -0.58 -6.66
C LEU A 281 6.66 -1.82 -7.42
N VAL A 282 6.26 -2.89 -6.71
CA VAL A 282 5.68 -4.09 -7.32
C VAL A 282 4.37 -3.76 -8.02
N PHE A 283 3.46 -3.05 -7.36
CA PHE A 283 2.15 -2.74 -7.94
C PHE A 283 2.22 -1.74 -9.09
N ARG A 284 3.22 -0.84 -9.11
CA ARG A 284 3.50 0.01 -10.29
C ARG A 284 3.95 -0.80 -11.50
N ALA A 285 4.80 -1.79 -11.28
CA ALA A 285 5.22 -2.68 -12.35
C ALA A 285 4.02 -3.50 -12.90
N LEU A 286 3.12 -3.93 -12.02
CA LEU A 286 1.88 -4.64 -12.42
C LEU A 286 0.86 -3.75 -13.15
N ALA A 287 0.83 -2.45 -12.85
CA ALA A 287 -0.03 -1.49 -13.54
C ALA A 287 0.51 -1.07 -14.91
N SER A 288 1.81 -1.29 -15.18
CA SER A 288 2.45 -0.92 -16.44
C SER A 288 2.02 -1.88 -17.57
N PRO A 289 1.84 -1.41 -18.82
CA PRO A 289 1.28 -2.20 -19.91
C PRO A 289 2.06 -3.49 -20.24
N ASP A 290 3.35 -3.56 -19.92
CA ASP A 290 4.20 -4.74 -20.15
C ASP A 290 4.08 -5.80 -19.03
N GLY A 291 3.48 -5.46 -17.89
CA GLY A 291 3.31 -6.36 -16.73
C GLY A 291 2.23 -7.44 -16.92
N ALA A 292 1.50 -7.41 -18.04
CA ALA A 292 0.46 -8.37 -18.40
C ALA A 292 0.93 -9.46 -19.40
N SER A 293 2.24 -9.57 -19.63
CA SER A 293 2.85 -10.56 -20.54
C SER A 293 3.42 -11.79 -19.84
#